data_AF-A0A820LH47-F1
#
_entry.id   AF-A0A820LH47-F1
#
_cell.length_a   1.000
_cell.length_b   1.000
_cell.length_c   1.000
_cell.angle_alpha   90.00
_cell.angle_beta   90.00
_cell.angle_gamma   90.00
#
_symmetry.space_group_name_H-M   'P 1'
#
loop_
_entity.id
_entity.type
_entity.pdbx_description
1 polymer ?
#
loop_
_entity_poly.entity_id
_entity_poly.type
_entity_poly.pdbx_seq_one_letter_code
_entity_poly.pdbx_strand_id
1 'polypeptide(L)'
;IITNNEISYPTLWQTVPESLTEYPLVDDDYNSSQYRLIDPWFYPHRLGLYKILINITTPLMPFCSSSNASNILFALPSQFGWQYDSNRLFTNGTLNISLNSWWASANYYLSVIP
;
A
#
# COMPACT_ATOMS: atom_id res chain seq x y z
N ILE A 1 -19.67 -0.67 25.87
CA ILE A 1 -18.27 -0.95 26.28
C ILE A 1 -17.45 -0.86 25.00
N ILE A 2 -16.73 0.24 24.80
CA ILE A 2 -15.84 0.42 23.65
C ILE A 2 -14.52 -0.25 24.05
N THR A 3 -14.27 -1.46 23.56
CA THR A 3 -13.04 -2.20 23.82
C THR A 3 -12.05 -1.99 22.68
N ASN A 4 -10.85 -1.58 23.07
CA ASN A 4 -9.60 -1.57 22.31
C ASN A 4 -9.49 -0.52 21.19
N ASN A 5 -8.73 0.54 21.49
CA ASN A 5 -7.99 1.34 20.51
C ASN A 5 -6.86 0.48 19.90
N GLU A 6 -7.18 -0.72 19.41
CA GLU A 6 -6.25 -1.49 18.61
C GLU A 6 -6.15 -0.79 17.26
N ILE A 7 -4.92 -0.40 16.93
CA ILE A 7 -4.59 0.14 15.61
C ILE A 7 -5.01 -0.92 14.59
N SER A 8 -6.07 -0.63 13.84
CA SER A 8 -6.51 -1.48 12.75
C SER A 8 -5.57 -1.27 11.57
N TYR A 9 -4.68 -2.22 11.34
CA TYR A 9 -3.87 -2.24 10.12
C TYR A 9 -4.76 -2.56 8.91
N PRO A 10 -4.38 -2.07 7.71
CA PRO A 10 -5.05 -2.46 6.48
C PRO A 10 -5.04 -3.99 6.28
N THR A 11 -6.09 -4.51 5.66
CA THR A 11 -6.14 -5.91 5.22
C THR A 11 -4.89 -6.25 4.41
N LEU A 12 -4.25 -7.39 4.70
CA LEU A 12 -2.96 -7.84 4.11
C LEU A 12 -1.70 -7.04 4.49
N TRP A 13 -1.75 -6.10 5.43
CA TRP A 13 -0.57 -5.29 5.81
C TRP A 13 0.69 -6.09 6.16
N GLN A 14 0.54 -7.23 6.82
CA GLN A 14 1.67 -8.07 7.22
C GLN A 14 2.27 -8.89 6.07
N THR A 15 1.54 -9.05 4.97
CA THR A 15 1.94 -9.90 3.84
C THR A 15 2.45 -9.11 2.63
N VAL A 16 2.30 -7.78 2.63
CA VAL A 16 2.77 -6.93 1.53
C VAL A 16 4.25 -6.56 1.67
N PRO A 17 4.93 -6.27 0.54
CA PRO A 17 6.34 -5.90 0.52
C PRO A 17 6.69 -4.77 1.49
N GLU A 18 7.84 -4.88 2.15
CA GLU A 18 8.40 -3.85 3.04
C GLU A 18 9.55 -3.06 2.41
N SER A 19 10.05 -3.52 1.27
CA SER A 19 11.15 -2.93 0.49
C SER A 19 10.91 -3.08 -1.02
N LEU A 20 11.49 -2.18 -1.83
CA LEU A 20 11.40 -2.26 -3.29
C LEU A 20 12.01 -3.55 -3.85
N THR A 21 12.94 -4.17 -3.13
CA THR A 21 13.62 -5.41 -3.53
C THR A 21 12.74 -6.66 -3.46
N GLU A 22 11.69 -6.62 -2.64
CA GLU A 22 10.74 -7.74 -2.42
C GLU A 22 9.69 -7.87 -3.52
N TYR A 23 9.56 -6.87 -4.41
CA TYR A 23 8.68 -6.98 -5.56
C TYR A 23 9.16 -8.07 -6.55
N PRO A 24 8.26 -8.64 -7.35
CA PRO A 24 8.62 -9.64 -8.35
C PRO A 24 9.70 -9.15 -9.31
N LEU A 25 10.72 -9.97 -9.53
CA LEU A 25 11.71 -9.80 -10.59
C LEU A 25 11.11 -10.29 -11.91
N VAL A 26 11.21 -9.47 -12.95
CA VAL A 26 10.79 -9.82 -14.31
C VAL A 26 11.96 -9.56 -15.26
N ASP A 27 12.20 -10.52 -16.14
CA ASP A 27 13.17 -10.42 -17.22
C ASP A 27 12.58 -9.61 -18.38
N ASP A 28 13.34 -8.68 -18.93
CA ASP A 28 13.06 -8.02 -20.20
C ASP A 28 13.72 -8.80 -21.33
N ASP A 29 12.92 -9.59 -22.04
CA ASP A 29 13.33 -10.39 -23.20
C ASP A 29 14.02 -9.57 -24.29
N TYR A 30 13.73 -8.26 -24.38
CA TYR A 30 14.27 -7.40 -25.44
C TYR A 30 15.66 -6.84 -25.11
N ASN A 31 15.94 -6.52 -23.84
CA ASN A 31 17.19 -5.85 -23.44
C ASN A 31 18.09 -6.70 -22.52
N SER A 32 17.73 -7.96 -22.24
CA SER A 32 18.44 -8.81 -21.25
C SER A 32 18.60 -8.14 -19.88
N SER A 33 17.65 -7.27 -19.51
CA SER A 33 17.69 -6.48 -18.28
C SER A 33 16.62 -6.97 -17.31
N GLN A 34 16.88 -6.88 -16.01
CA GLN A 34 15.93 -7.27 -14.98
C GLN A 34 15.34 -6.03 -14.32
N TYR A 35 14.03 -6.04 -14.10
CA TYR A 35 13.34 -4.98 -13.37
C TYR A 35 12.39 -5.54 -12.32
N ARG A 36 12.02 -4.70 -11.36
CA ARG A 36 11.01 -5.03 -10.35
C ARG A 36 9.64 -4.62 -10.86
N LEU A 37 8.72 -5.58 -10.97
CA LEU A 37 7.34 -5.32 -11.40
C LEU A 37 6.51 -4.81 -10.22
N ILE A 38 6.03 -3.58 -10.34
CA ILE A 38 5.09 -2.98 -9.41
C ILE A 38 3.81 -2.67 -10.17
N ASP A 39 2.78 -3.48 -9.95
CA ASP A 39 1.45 -3.24 -10.54
C ASP A 39 0.58 -2.39 -9.59
N PRO A 40 0.33 -1.11 -9.89
CA PRO A 40 -0.47 -0.24 -9.03
C PRO A 40 -1.97 -0.60 -9.02
N TRP A 41 -2.42 -1.48 -9.91
CA TRP A 41 -3.78 -2.00 -9.94
C TRP A 41 -3.90 -3.35 -9.24
N PHE A 42 -2.82 -3.84 -8.65
CA PHE A 42 -2.84 -4.99 -7.74
C PHE A 42 -2.76 -4.50 -6.29
N TYR A 43 -3.78 -4.82 -5.49
CA TYR A 43 -3.93 -4.29 -4.14
C TYR A 43 -2.71 -4.52 -3.23
N PRO A 44 -2.12 -5.73 -3.14
CA PRO A 44 -0.90 -5.97 -2.37
C PRO A 44 0.29 -5.12 -2.82
N HIS A 45 0.47 -4.93 -4.13
CA HIS A 45 1.59 -4.14 -4.65
C HIS A 45 1.44 -2.67 -4.28
N ARG A 46 0.23 -2.11 -4.43
CA ARG A 46 -0.03 -0.71 -4.10
C ARG A 46 -0.01 -0.46 -2.59
N LEU A 47 -0.48 -1.40 -1.78
CA LEU A 47 -0.37 -1.31 -0.33
C LEU A 47 1.10 -1.42 0.14
N GLY A 48 1.91 -2.24 -0.53
CA GLY A 48 3.35 -2.33 -0.28
C GLY A 48 4.08 -1.00 -0.49
N LEU A 49 3.71 -0.21 -1.49
CA LEU A 49 4.29 1.12 -1.72
C LEU A 49 4.02 2.05 -0.53
N TYR A 50 2.81 2.04 0.01
CA TYR A 50 2.53 2.77 1.25
C TYR A 50 3.37 2.25 2.42
N LYS A 51 3.51 0.93 2.57
CA LYS A 51 4.32 0.36 3.66
C LYS A 51 5.77 0.79 3.60
N ILE A 52 6.36 0.80 2.41
CA ILE A 52 7.70 1.30 2.15
C ILE A 52 7.81 2.79 2.51
N LEU A 53 6.87 3.61 2.05
CA LEU A 53 6.83 5.04 2.38
C LEU A 53 6.79 5.26 3.90
N ILE A 54 5.94 4.53 4.62
CA ILE A 54 5.86 4.60 6.08
C ILE A 54 7.17 4.16 6.74
N ASN A 55 7.74 3.04 6.31
CA ASN A 55 8.99 2.52 6.88
C ASN A 55 10.15 3.52 6.72
N ILE A 56 10.26 4.16 5.55
CA ILE A 56 11.31 5.15 5.26
C ILE A 56 11.11 6.45 6.05
N THR A 57 9.86 6.89 6.21
CA THR A 57 9.55 8.20 6.82
C THR A 57 9.40 8.16 8.34
N THR A 58 9.10 7.00 8.93
CA THR A 58 8.92 6.87 10.39
C THR A 58 10.15 7.33 11.18
N PRO A 59 11.40 6.95 10.82
CA PRO A 59 12.60 7.44 11.50
C PRO A 59 12.81 8.96 11.39
N LEU A 60 12.22 9.61 10.37
CA LEU A 60 12.33 11.05 10.14
C LEU A 60 11.33 11.87 10.96
N MET A 61 10.39 11.21 11.65
CA MET A 61 9.35 11.86 12.42
C MET A 61 9.53 11.55 13.93
N PRO A 62 10.46 12.23 14.62
CA PRO A 62 10.83 11.91 16.01
C PRO A 62 9.72 12.13 17.03
N PHE A 63 8.64 12.81 16.64
CA PHE A 63 7.43 13.01 17.44
C PHE A 63 6.40 11.86 17.29
N CYS A 64 6.59 11.00 16.29
CA CYS A 64 5.80 9.78 16.13
C CYS A 64 6.40 8.68 17.03
N SER A 65 5.56 7.89 17.69
CA SER A 65 6.06 6.74 18.46
C SER A 65 6.80 5.75 17.54
N SER A 66 7.55 4.81 18.11
CA SER A 66 8.26 3.75 17.36
C SER A 66 7.33 2.81 16.56
N SER A 67 6.01 2.98 16.65
CA SER A 67 5.05 2.27 15.81
C SER A 67 4.80 3.03 14.51
N ASN A 68 4.85 2.32 13.38
CA ASN A 68 4.48 2.82 12.05
C ASN A 68 3.11 3.51 12.01
N ALA A 69 2.18 3.12 12.87
CA ALA A 69 0.86 3.71 12.96
C ALA A 69 0.83 5.12 13.57
N SER A 70 1.91 5.51 14.24
CA SER A 70 2.09 6.88 14.72
C SER A 70 2.58 7.83 13.64
N ASN A 71 3.05 7.32 12.49
CA ASN A 71 3.46 8.13 11.35
C ASN A 71 2.24 8.88 10.78
N ILE A 72 2.35 10.19 10.57
CA ILE A 72 1.25 11.02 10.05
C ILE A 72 0.75 10.55 8.69
N LEU A 73 1.61 9.91 7.89
CA LEU A 73 1.27 9.39 6.58
C LEU A 73 0.49 8.07 6.66
N PHE A 74 0.40 7.43 7.83
CA PHE A 74 -0.30 6.14 8.01
C PHE A 74 -1.80 6.22 7.73
N ALA A 75 -2.37 7.44 7.74
CA ALA A 75 -3.74 7.67 7.29
C ALA A 75 -3.97 7.25 5.83
N LEU A 76 -2.94 7.34 4.97
CA LEU A 76 -3.03 6.96 3.55
C LEU A 76 -3.27 5.45 3.35
N PRO A 77 -2.41 4.53 3.86
CA PRO A 77 -2.69 3.10 3.78
C PRO A 77 -3.95 2.71 4.55
N SER A 78 -4.28 3.39 5.65
CA SER A 78 -5.53 3.15 6.41
C SER A 78 -6.77 3.43 5.57
N GLN A 79 -6.81 4.58 4.88
CA GLN A 79 -7.90 4.94 3.98
C GLN A 79 -7.97 3.98 2.79
N PHE A 80 -6.83 3.56 2.24
CA PHE A 80 -6.77 2.59 1.14
C PHE A 80 -7.28 1.21 1.56
N GLY A 81 -6.94 0.74 2.77
CA GLY A 81 -7.49 -0.47 3.38
C GLY A 81 -9.01 -0.41 3.49
N TRP A 82 -9.53 0.68 4.03
CA TRP A 82 -10.98 0.89 4.10
C TRP A 82 -11.66 0.92 2.73
N GLN A 83 -11.03 1.50 1.71
CA GLN A 83 -11.56 1.47 0.33
C GLN A 83 -11.62 0.05 -0.24
N TYR A 84 -10.64 -0.80 0.09
CA TYR A 84 -10.62 -2.21 -0.27
C TYR A 84 -11.75 -2.98 0.42
N ASP A 85 -11.82 -2.90 1.75
CA ASP A 85 -12.80 -3.64 2.54
C ASP A 85 -14.25 -3.23 2.23
N SER A 86 -14.46 -1.97 1.87
CA SER A 86 -15.78 -1.46 1.48
C SER A 86 -16.12 -1.63 -0.01
N ASN A 87 -15.28 -2.35 -0.76
CA ASN A 87 -15.39 -2.58 -2.20
C ASN A 87 -15.45 -1.31 -3.07
N ARG A 88 -14.99 -0.16 -2.56
CA ARG A 88 -14.89 1.09 -3.34
C ARG A 88 -13.84 1.01 -4.44
N LEU A 89 -12.89 0.09 -4.31
CA LEU A 89 -11.91 -0.27 -5.34
C LEU A 89 -12.49 -1.18 -6.45
N PHE A 90 -13.75 -1.62 -6.32
CA PHE A 90 -14.42 -2.58 -7.21
C PHE A 90 -13.59 -3.85 -7.46
N THR A 91 -13.02 -4.40 -6.39
CA THR A 91 -12.22 -5.63 -6.44
C THR A 91 -13.08 -6.88 -6.54
N ASN A 92 -14.35 -6.80 -6.13
CA ASN A 92 -15.33 -7.89 -6.18
C ASN A 92 -14.81 -9.19 -5.56
N GLY A 93 -14.11 -9.09 -4.42
CA GLY A 93 -13.52 -10.23 -3.71
C GLY A 93 -12.19 -10.72 -4.27
N THR A 94 -11.64 -10.06 -5.29
CA THR A 94 -10.30 -10.32 -5.81
C THR A 94 -9.26 -9.37 -5.20
N LEU A 95 -8.01 -9.47 -5.66
CA LEU A 95 -6.94 -8.51 -5.34
C LEU A 95 -6.73 -7.46 -6.45
N ASN A 96 -7.44 -7.59 -7.56
CA ASN A 96 -7.31 -6.69 -8.71
C ASN A 96 -8.24 -5.48 -8.52
N ILE A 97 -7.67 -4.29 -8.59
CA ILE A 97 -8.37 -3.02 -8.49
C ILE A 97 -8.91 -2.66 -9.87
N SER A 98 -10.17 -2.23 -9.92
CA SER A 98 -10.76 -1.80 -11.19
C SER A 98 -10.24 -0.43 -11.64
N LEU A 99 -9.88 -0.33 -12.91
CA LEU A 99 -9.59 0.96 -13.58
C LEU A 99 -10.80 1.92 -13.56
N ASN A 100 -12.02 1.38 -13.44
CA ASN A 100 -13.25 2.16 -13.40
C ASN A 100 -13.58 2.68 -11.98
N SER A 101 -12.80 2.30 -10.97
CA SER A 101 -12.99 2.84 -9.62
C SER A 101 -12.45 4.27 -9.55
N TRP A 102 -13.37 5.22 -9.36
CA TRP A 102 -13.00 6.62 -9.11
C TRP A 102 -12.06 6.75 -7.92
N TRP A 103 -12.31 6.00 -6.83
CA TRP A 103 -11.46 5.98 -5.64
C TRP A 103 -10.04 5.50 -5.96
N ALA A 104 -9.92 4.42 -6.75
CA ALA A 104 -8.62 3.89 -7.13
C ALA A 104 -7.81 4.90 -7.96
N SER A 105 -8.44 5.53 -8.94
CA SER A 105 -7.81 6.51 -9.84
C SER A 105 -7.43 7.79 -9.10
N ALA A 106 -8.33 8.35 -8.29
CA ALA A 106 -8.06 9.58 -7.54
C ALA A 106 -6.88 9.42 -6.56
N ASN A 107 -6.77 8.27 -5.90
CA ASN A 107 -5.69 8.01 -4.94
C ASN A 107 -4.39 7.50 -5.59
N TYR A 108 -4.33 7.35 -6.92
CA TYR A 108 -3.15 6.77 -7.60
C TYR A 108 -1.87 7.53 -7.24
N TYR A 109 -1.97 8.85 -7.36
CA TYR A 109 -0.91 9.81 -7.12
C TYR A 109 -0.42 9.85 -5.67
N LEU A 110 -1.24 9.40 -4.71
CA LEU A 110 -0.86 9.36 -3.29
C LEU A 110 -0.06 8.12 -2.91
N SER A 111 -0.07 7.09 -3.78
CA SER A 111 0.65 5.84 -3.57
C SER A 111 1.84 5.63 -4.49
N VAL A 112 1.73 5.99 -5.77
CA VAL A 112 2.66 5.51 -6.82
C VAL A 112 3.76 6.51 -7.14
N ILE A 113 3.51 7.80 -6.93
CA ILE A 113 4.43 8.89 -7.25
C ILE A 113 5.33 9.34 -6.09
N PRO A 114 4.88 9.38 -4.83
CA PRO A 114 5.71 9.84 -3.71
C PRO A 114 6.96 8.99 -3.53
#